data_AF-A0AAV5CC87-F1
#
_entry.id   AF-A0AAV5CC87-F1
#
_cell.length_a   1.000
_cell.length_b   1.000
_cell.length_c   1.000
_cell.angle_alpha   90.00
_cell.angle_beta   90.00
_cell.angle_gamma   90.00
#
_symmetry.space_group_name_H-M   'P 1'
#
loop_
_entity.id
_entity.type
_entity.pdbx_description
1 polymer ?
#
loop_
_entity_poly.entity_id
_entity_poly.type
_entity_poly.pdbx_seq_one_letter_code
_entity_poly.pdbx_strand_id
1 'polypeptide(L)'
;MNATDRLLLETRDVAQKLNTGIHMHIAEIPYENQLIVRTKGVDHGTVTYLEKIDFLRSNLLAAHSVWLNEPEVSKFLHNLFLLFTLSTLLVV
;
A
#
# COMPACT_ATOMS: atom_id res chain seq x y z
N MET A 1 7.78 4.09 5.19
CA MET A 1 6.69 3.38 5.87
C MET A 1 6.75 3.63 7.36
N ASN A 2 5.59 3.81 7.98
CA ASN A 2 5.39 3.91 9.42
C ASN A 2 5.20 2.54 10.11
N ALA A 3 5.13 1.44 9.34
CA ALA A 3 5.00 0.08 9.84
C ALA A 3 6.25 -0.76 9.55
N THR A 4 6.55 -1.71 10.43
CA THR A 4 7.61 -2.70 10.22
C THR A 4 7.09 -3.86 9.37
N ASP A 5 8.00 -4.58 8.71
CA ASP A 5 7.64 -5.76 7.90
C ASP A 5 6.90 -6.81 8.74
N ARG A 6 7.33 -7.00 10.00
CA ARG A 6 6.67 -7.90 10.94
C ARG A 6 5.22 -7.49 11.19
N LEU A 7 4.96 -6.21 11.48
CA LEU A 7 3.60 -5.71 11.72
C LEU A 7 2.71 -5.90 10.50
N LEU A 8 3.23 -5.63 9.30
CA LEU A 8 2.50 -5.83 8.04
C LEU A 8 2.13 -7.30 7.85
N LEU A 9 3.10 -8.21 7.95
CA LEU A 9 2.87 -9.63 7.72
C LEU A 9 1.95 -10.26 8.78
N GLU A 10 2.12 -9.92 10.06
CA GLU A 10 1.23 -10.40 11.12
C GLU A 10 -0.19 -9.85 10.93
N THR A 11 -0.35 -8.58 10.55
CA THR A 11 -1.67 -7.99 10.25
C THR A 11 -2.34 -8.69 9.08
N ARG A 12 -1.59 -8.97 8.00
CA ARG A 12 -2.07 -9.71 6.82
C ARG A 12 -2.60 -11.09 7.22
N ASP A 13 -1.79 -11.84 7.97
CA ASP A 13 -2.11 -13.23 8.33
C ASP A 13 -3.31 -13.29 9.31
N VAL A 14 -3.37 -12.35 10.26
CA VAL A 14 -4.53 -12.23 11.17
C VAL A 14 -5.79 -11.80 10.43
N ALA A 15 -5.70 -10.83 9.52
CA ALA A 15 -6.86 -10.37 8.75
C ALA A 15 -7.45 -11.50 7.90
N GLN A 16 -6.60 -12.33 7.29
CA GLN A 16 -7.02 -13.53 6.58
C GLN A 16 -7.71 -14.53 7.53
N LYS A 17 -7.14 -14.82 8.70
CA LYS A 17 -7.73 -15.74 9.69
C LYS A 17 -9.10 -15.27 10.17
N LEU A 18 -9.30 -13.97 10.31
CA LEU A 18 -10.55 -13.36 10.76
C LEU A 18 -11.53 -13.05 9.62
N ASN A 19 -11.17 -13.36 8.37
CA ASN A 19 -11.94 -13.02 7.18
C ASN A 19 -12.36 -11.54 7.14
N THR A 20 -11.41 -10.64 7.44
CA THR A 20 -11.62 -9.19 7.47
C THR A 20 -10.74 -8.47 6.46
N GLY A 21 -11.15 -7.25 6.11
CA GLY A 21 -10.40 -6.37 5.24
C GLY A 21 -9.27 -5.63 5.96
N ILE A 22 -8.31 -5.12 5.18
CA ILE A 22 -7.25 -4.22 5.63
C ILE A 22 -7.46 -2.89 4.93
N HIS A 23 -7.40 -1.78 5.66
CA HIS A 23 -7.41 -0.44 5.09
C HIS A 23 -6.05 0.22 5.36
N MET A 24 -5.40 0.75 4.32
CA MET A 24 -4.08 1.38 4.42
C MET A 24 -3.96 2.56 3.46
N HIS A 25 -3.31 3.64 3.92
CA HIS A 25 -2.83 4.72 3.04
C HIS A 25 -1.59 4.26 2.30
N ILE A 26 -1.59 4.38 0.97
CA ILE A 26 -0.52 3.88 0.12
C ILE A 26 -0.21 4.93 -0.94
N ALA A 27 1.09 5.24 -1.13
CA ALA A 27 1.55 6.18 -2.15
C ALA A 27 0.80 7.52 -2.11
N GLU A 28 0.62 8.05 -0.88
CA GLU A 28 -0.13 9.29 -0.63
C GLU A 28 0.71 10.53 -0.95
N ILE A 29 2.01 10.49 -0.61
CA ILE A 29 2.95 11.59 -0.81
C ILE A 29 4.23 11.09 -1.49
N PRO A 30 4.95 11.93 -2.27
CA PRO A 30 6.10 11.46 -3.05
C PRO A 30 7.27 11.03 -2.15
N TYR A 31 7.39 11.63 -0.97
CA TYR A 31 8.43 11.28 0.01
C TYR A 31 8.32 9.83 0.50
N GLU A 32 7.09 9.29 0.57
CA GLU A 32 6.85 7.91 0.97
C GLU A 32 7.58 6.92 0.05
N ASN A 33 7.40 7.08 -1.27
CA ASN A 33 8.08 6.28 -2.28
C ASN A 33 9.60 6.46 -2.22
N GLN A 34 10.09 7.70 -2.11
CA GLN A 34 11.52 7.98 -2.00
C GLN A 34 12.16 7.28 -0.81
N LEU A 35 11.49 7.29 0.35
CA LEU A 35 11.96 6.60 1.55
C LEU A 35 12.03 5.09 1.34
N ILE A 36 11.01 4.49 0.70
CA ILE A 36 10.97 3.06 0.42
C ILE A 36 12.07 2.66 -0.56
N VAL A 37 12.28 3.39 -1.66
CA VAL A 37 13.38 3.15 -2.59
C VAL A 37 14.73 3.15 -1.86
N ARG A 38 14.98 4.17 -1.03
CA ARG A 38 16.24 4.31 -0.27
C ARG A 38 16.46 3.21 0.77
N THR A 39 15.41 2.78 1.46
CA THR A 39 15.54 1.86 2.61
C THR A 39 15.32 0.40 2.27
N LYS A 40 14.61 0.10 1.18
CA LYS A 40 14.22 -1.26 0.77
C LYS A 40 14.77 -1.69 -0.59
N GLY A 41 15.38 -0.78 -1.36
CA GLY A 41 16.05 -1.10 -2.62
C GLY A 41 15.09 -1.66 -3.68
N VAL A 42 13.94 -1.02 -3.86
CA VAL A 42 12.94 -1.34 -4.91
C VAL A 42 12.90 -0.24 -5.96
N ASP A 43 12.37 -0.54 -7.14
CA ASP A 43 12.49 0.35 -8.30
C ASP A 43 11.65 1.64 -8.23
N HIS A 44 10.44 1.60 -7.63
CA HIS A 44 9.55 2.78 -7.60
C HIS A 44 9.18 3.26 -6.20
N GLY A 45 8.63 2.39 -5.35
CA GLY A 45 8.12 2.85 -4.06
C GLY A 45 7.29 1.83 -3.30
N THR A 46 6.33 2.34 -2.54
CA THR A 46 5.55 1.60 -1.55
C THR A 46 4.83 0.40 -2.16
N VAL A 47 4.13 0.58 -3.29
CA VAL A 47 3.32 -0.49 -3.90
C VAL A 47 4.20 -1.62 -4.39
N THR A 48 5.27 -1.29 -5.10
CA THR A 48 6.26 -2.29 -5.54
C THR A 48 6.85 -3.07 -4.36
N TYR A 49 7.10 -2.42 -3.22
CA TYR A 49 7.58 -3.11 -2.02
C TYR A 49 6.50 -4.01 -1.37
N LEU A 50 5.27 -3.52 -1.24
CA LEU A 50 4.15 -4.29 -0.68
C LEU A 50 3.83 -5.54 -1.51
N GLU A 51 3.96 -5.45 -2.83
CA GLU A 51 3.84 -6.62 -3.71
C GLU A 51 4.95 -7.63 -3.45
N LYS A 52 6.22 -7.18 -3.34
CA LYS A 52 7.37 -8.04 -3.07
C LYS A 52 7.23 -8.88 -1.79
N ILE A 53 6.54 -8.34 -0.78
CA ILE A 53 6.28 -9.05 0.48
C ILE A 53 4.92 -9.77 0.53
N ASP A 54 4.22 -9.88 -0.61
CA ASP A 54 2.91 -10.52 -0.72
C ASP A 54 1.86 -9.92 0.25
N PHE A 55 1.80 -8.58 0.31
CA PHE A 55 0.81 -7.85 1.12
C PHE A 55 -0.38 -7.36 0.29
N LEU A 56 -0.21 -7.14 -1.02
CA LEU A 56 -1.27 -6.70 -1.92
C LEU A 56 -2.23 -7.86 -2.27
N ARG A 57 -3.11 -8.20 -1.32
CA ARG A 57 -4.13 -9.24 -1.48
C ARG A 57 -5.52 -8.65 -1.72
N SER A 58 -6.46 -9.47 -2.16
CA SER A 58 -7.82 -9.04 -2.54
C SER A 58 -8.64 -8.41 -1.42
N ASN A 59 -8.25 -8.60 -0.16
CA ASN A 59 -8.91 -8.00 1.02
C ASN A 59 -8.29 -6.67 1.47
N LEU A 60 -7.35 -6.10 0.70
CA LEU A 60 -6.78 -4.78 0.99
C LEU A 60 -7.60 -3.67 0.29
N LEU A 61 -7.83 -2.58 0.99
CA LEU A 61 -8.38 -1.32 0.49
C LEU A 61 -7.29 -0.26 0.59
N ALA A 62 -6.80 0.21 -0.56
CA ALA A 62 -5.75 1.23 -0.62
C ALA A 62 -6.37 2.63 -0.73
N ALA A 63 -6.06 3.49 0.23
CA ALA A 63 -6.45 4.90 0.22
C ALA A 63 -5.35 5.76 -0.42
N HIS A 64 -5.80 6.89 -0.98
CA HIS A 64 -5.02 7.88 -1.73
C HIS A 64 -4.48 7.35 -3.06
N SER A 65 -3.41 6.54 -3.05
CA SER A 65 -2.84 5.91 -4.25
C SER A 65 -2.60 6.91 -5.40
N VAL A 66 -2.07 8.10 -5.08
CA VAL A 66 -1.91 9.22 -6.04
C VAL A 66 -0.49 9.35 -6.62
N TRP A 67 0.52 8.75 -5.98
CA TRP A 67 1.91 8.70 -6.47
C TRP A 67 2.28 7.31 -6.99
N LEU A 68 1.57 6.83 -8.01
CA LEU A 68 1.80 5.53 -8.65
C LEU A 68 2.50 5.69 -10.01
N ASN A 69 3.17 4.63 -10.45
CA ASN A 69 3.57 4.47 -11.86
C ASN A 69 2.62 3.51 -12.62
N GLU A 70 2.74 3.47 -13.96
CA GLU A 70 1.88 2.63 -14.81
C GLU A 70 1.88 1.13 -14.43
N PRO A 71 3.03 0.49 -14.11
CA PRO A 71 3.03 -0.87 -13.59
C PRO A 71 2.24 -1.05 -12.29
N GLU A 72 2.35 -0.11 -11.35
CA GLU A 72 1.64 -0.17 -10.07
C GLU A 72 0.14 0.04 -10.23
N VAL A 73 -0.29 0.93 -11.13
CA VAL A 73 -1.71 1.09 -11.49
C VAL A 73 -2.29 -0.22 -11.98
N SER A 74 -1.54 -0.94 -12.83
CA SER A 74 -1.96 -2.24 -13.38
C SER A 74 -2.18 -3.30 -12.29
N LYS A 75 -1.40 -3.28 -11.20
CA LYS A 75 -1.54 -4.21 -10.06
C LYS A 75 -2.86 -4.02 -9.32
N PHE A 76 -3.31 -2.77 -9.20
CA PHE A 76 -4.56 -2.47 -8.53
C PHE A 76 -5.80 -2.82 -9.36
N LEU A 77 -5.75 -2.60 -10.68
CA LEU A 77 -6.87 -2.93 -11.58
C LEU A 77 -7.22 -4.43 -11.59
N HIS A 78 -6.26 -5.30 -11.29
CA HIS A 78 -6.48 -6.74 -11.23
C HIS A 78 -6.98 -7.25 -9.87
N ASN A 79 -6.70 -6.55 -8.76
CA ASN A 79 -6.81 -7.14 -7.43
C ASN A 79 -7.40 -6.25 -6.33
N LEU A 80 -7.72 -4.97 -6.59
CA LEU A 80 -8.03 -4.02 -5.51
C LEU A 80 -9.14 -3.02 -5.82
N PHE A 81 -9.89 -2.65 -4.78
CA PHE A 81 -10.67 -1.42 -4.77
C PHE A 81 -9.75 -0.24 -4.49
N LEU A 82 -9.67 0.71 -5.42
CA LEU A 82 -9.11 2.04 -5.16
C LEU A 82 -10.22 2.94 -4.62
N LEU A 83 -10.01 3.53 -3.45
CA LEU A 83 -10.83 4.65 -2.98
C LEU A 83 -10.06 5.95 -3.21
N PHE A 84 -10.39 6.65 -4.29
CA PHE A 84 -9.96 8.04 -4.49
C PHE A 84 -10.78 8.95 -3.56
N THR A 85 -10.37 9.10 -2.31
CA THR A 85 -10.93 10.16 -1.48
C THR A 85 -10.29 11.49 -1.89
N LEU A 86 -11.07 12.34 -2.55
CA LEU A 86 -10.80 13.77 -2.64
C LEU A 86 -10.84 14.35 -1.20
N SER A 87 -9.73 14.26 -0.47
CA SER A 87 -9.53 15.01 0.77
C SER A 87 -8.25 15.81 0.66
N THR A 88 -8.33 16.89 -0.11
CA THR A 88 -7.66 18.12 0.29
C THR A 88 -8.12 18.43 1.72
N LEU A 89 -7.15 18.55 2.64
CA LEU A 89 -7.34 19.02 4.03
C LEU A 89 -8.08 18.04 4.97
N LEU A 90 -7.35 17.28 5.80
CA LEU A 90 -7.43 17.29 7.28
C LEU A 90 -6.55 16.16 7.89
N VAL A 91 -5.44 16.57 8.52
CA VAL A 91 -4.82 16.09 9.78
C VAL A 91 -4.79 14.58 10.12
N VAL A 92 -3.56 14.15 10.47
CA VAL A 92 -3.02 12.92 11.12
C VAL A 92 -2.62 11.74 10.22
#